data_AF-A0A950DU20-F1
#
_entry.id   AF-A0A950DU20-F1
#
_cell.length_a   1.000
_cell.length_b   1.000
_cell.length_c   1.000
_cell.angle_alpha   90.00
_cell.angle_beta   90.00
_cell.angle_gamma   90.00
#
_symmetry.space_group_name_H-M   'P 1'
#
loop_
_entity.id
_entity.type
_entity.pdbx_description
1 polymer ?
#
loop_
_entity_poly.entity_id
_entity_poly.type
_entity_poly.pdbx_seq_one_letter_code
_entity_poly.pdbx_strand_id
1 'polypeptide(L)'
;MSSSRVNHNKTGAARFRAALILVFAAWLAGTAFAGKEKPAQTLVVEFPAPYEEMLEAIHNVAASGSIAGSNEYAKDETITGARAADSSSAFGAWSGAGKAFYKIRTGVLSPAHFVASNDSGAVTVRYVVEQVGAKATRVSIDAVFVEDSHRHRHPSDGAVESAELQDIQQELNSIQEKRVEALRRAENERVQQLQQTAAGEKQQLDAAAADVARLEQQVQELRRHAIARVKSGAEVKAAPFSRAAAITSVPAGETVEVLVTAEGWCRVHISQGQDGWLPADSLESQP
;
A
#
# COMPACT_ATOMS: atom_id res chain seq x y z
N MET A 1 -8.33 -32.76 -41.62
CA MET A 1 -7.10 -31.96 -41.44
C MET A 1 -7.56 -30.53 -41.16
N SER A 2 -7.27 -29.82 -40.09
CA SER A 2 -6.30 -29.97 -39.02
C SER A 2 -6.88 -29.34 -37.75
N SER A 3 -6.45 -29.88 -36.61
CA SER A 3 -6.87 -29.52 -35.25
C SER A 3 -6.20 -28.22 -34.81
N SER A 4 -6.86 -27.39 -34.01
CA SER A 4 -6.16 -26.51 -33.06
C SER A 4 -7.03 -26.20 -31.85
N ARG A 5 -6.71 -26.92 -30.77
CA ARG A 5 -7.18 -26.70 -29.41
C ARG A 5 -6.51 -25.44 -28.86
N VAL A 6 -7.29 -24.50 -28.36
CA VAL A 6 -6.79 -23.36 -27.57
C VAL A 6 -6.74 -23.78 -26.10
N ASN A 7 -5.52 -23.86 -25.57
CA ASN A 7 -5.21 -24.22 -24.20
C ASN A 7 -5.73 -23.16 -23.22
N HIS A 8 -6.53 -23.60 -22.24
CA HIS A 8 -6.84 -22.84 -21.03
C HIS A 8 -5.74 -23.12 -19.99
N ASN A 9 -4.75 -22.22 -19.87
CA ASN A 9 -3.87 -22.22 -18.70
C ASN A 9 -4.60 -21.52 -17.54
N LYS A 10 -5.28 -22.32 -16.71
CA LYS A 10 -5.72 -21.89 -15.38
C LYS A 10 -4.48 -21.76 -14.49
N THR A 11 -4.21 -20.51 -14.12
CA THR A 11 -3.23 -20.11 -13.11
C THR A 11 -3.53 -20.81 -11.79
N GLY A 12 -2.50 -21.46 -11.25
CA GLY A 12 -2.56 -22.19 -9.98
C GLY A 12 -2.82 -21.25 -8.81
N ALA A 13 -3.90 -21.51 -8.09
CA ALA A 13 -4.07 -21.00 -6.74
C ALA A 13 -3.05 -21.69 -5.83
N ALA A 14 -1.95 -21.02 -5.54
CA ALA A 14 -0.99 -21.44 -4.54
C ALA A 14 -1.64 -21.29 -3.15
N ARG A 15 -2.15 -22.41 -2.61
CA ARG A 15 -2.57 -22.50 -1.22
C ARG A 15 -1.33 -22.50 -0.34
N PHE A 16 -1.06 -21.38 0.34
CA PHE A 16 -0.06 -21.31 1.41
C PHE A 16 -0.52 -22.23 2.56
N ARG A 17 0.07 -23.42 2.64
CA ARG A 17 -0.04 -24.28 3.82
C ARG A 17 1.10 -23.89 4.76
N ALA A 18 0.79 -23.12 5.79
CA ALA A 18 1.70 -22.92 6.91
C ALA A 18 1.85 -24.26 7.65
N ALA A 19 3.06 -24.83 7.62
CA ALA A 19 3.41 -25.99 8.42
C ALA A 19 3.94 -25.49 9.77
N LEU A 20 3.25 -25.84 10.85
CA LEU A 20 3.60 -25.50 12.23
C LEU A 20 4.53 -26.60 12.78
N ILE A 21 5.65 -26.22 13.40
CA ILE A 21 6.53 -27.16 14.11
C ILE A 21 6.30 -26.94 15.61
N LEU A 22 5.58 -27.87 16.25
CA LEU A 22 5.50 -27.97 17.71
C LEU A 22 6.79 -28.65 18.21
N VAL A 23 7.68 -27.89 18.84
CA VAL A 23 8.83 -28.47 19.55
C VAL A 23 8.55 -28.44 21.06
N PHE A 24 8.14 -29.58 21.61
CA PHE A 24 8.14 -29.82 23.06
C PHE A 24 9.57 -30.14 23.49
N ALA A 25 10.32 -29.15 23.99
CA ALA A 25 11.65 -29.39 24.56
C ALA A 25 11.54 -29.59 26.08
N ALA A 26 11.41 -30.84 26.52
CA ALA A 26 11.53 -31.21 27.92
C ALA A 26 13.02 -31.25 28.32
N TRP A 27 13.47 -30.26 29.11
CA TRP A 27 14.79 -30.33 29.76
C TRP A 27 14.65 -31.04 31.11
N LEU A 28 15.28 -32.21 31.22
CA LEU A 28 15.44 -32.99 32.44
C LEU A 28 16.74 -32.59 33.15
N ALA A 29 16.62 -32.09 34.38
CA ALA A 29 17.70 -32.08 35.37
C ALA A 29 17.14 -32.56 36.72
N GLY A 30 17.69 -33.67 37.25
CA GLY A 30 17.42 -34.21 38.60
C GLY A 30 18.10 -33.40 39.71
N THR A 31 17.89 -33.56 41.02
CA THR A 31 17.02 -34.36 41.91
C THR A 31 17.24 -33.78 43.32
N ALA A 32 16.20 -33.55 44.15
CA ALA A 32 16.17 -33.84 45.60
C ALA A 32 14.94 -33.24 46.35
N PHE A 33 14.20 -34.12 47.03
CA PHE A 33 13.33 -34.00 48.21
C PHE A 33 12.05 -33.13 48.26
N ALA A 34 10.95 -33.87 48.53
CA ALA A 34 9.80 -33.57 49.39
C ALA A 34 8.83 -32.43 49.03
N GLY A 35 7.65 -32.86 48.56
CA GLY A 35 6.46 -32.06 48.28
C GLY A 35 5.91 -32.46 46.92
N LYS A 36 4.73 -33.10 46.85
CA LYS A 36 4.04 -33.33 45.58
C LYS A 36 3.45 -32.00 45.09
N GLU A 37 4.30 -31.06 44.72
CA GLU A 37 3.91 -29.90 43.91
C GLU A 37 4.02 -30.33 42.44
N LYS A 38 2.93 -30.21 41.69
CA LYS A 38 2.99 -30.41 40.24
C LYS A 38 3.99 -29.38 39.68
N PRO A 39 4.97 -29.78 38.86
CA PRO A 39 5.89 -28.81 38.28
C PRO A 39 5.09 -27.80 37.44
N ALA A 40 5.38 -26.52 37.61
CA ALA A 40 4.78 -25.45 36.82
C ALA A 40 5.00 -25.75 35.32
N GLN A 41 3.91 -25.84 34.56
CA GLN A 41 3.97 -26.13 33.14
C GLN A 41 4.14 -24.83 32.36
N THR A 42 5.38 -24.38 32.19
CA THR A 42 5.68 -23.30 31.25
C THR A 42 5.35 -23.77 29.83
N LEU A 43 4.42 -23.09 29.17
CA LEU A 43 4.08 -23.36 27.78
C LEU A 43 5.00 -22.53 26.88
N VAL A 44 5.80 -23.19 26.04
CA VAL A 44 6.72 -22.53 25.10
C VAL A 44 6.32 -22.86 23.67
N VAL A 45 6.09 -21.82 22.86
CA VAL A 45 5.68 -21.96 21.46
C VAL A 45 6.48 -21.02 20.57
N GLU A 46 6.90 -21.50 19.40
CA GLU A 46 7.52 -20.67 18.37
C GLU A 46 6.50 -20.30 17.30
N PHE A 47 6.40 -19.00 17.03
CA PHE A 47 5.52 -18.43 16.04
C PHE A 47 6.30 -18.04 14.78
N PRO A 48 5.78 -18.33 13.58
CA PRO A 48 6.34 -17.85 12.31
C PRO A 48 5.95 -16.38 12.06
N ALA A 49 6.15 -15.52 13.06
CA ALA A 49 5.80 -14.11 13.01
C ALA A 49 6.99 -13.24 13.45
N PRO A 50 7.14 -12.02 12.88
CA PRO A 50 8.11 -11.05 13.34
C PRO A 50 7.90 -10.66 14.81
N TYR A 51 8.99 -10.32 15.49
CA TYR A 51 8.99 -9.95 16.90
C TYR A 51 8.02 -8.79 17.23
N GLU A 52 7.99 -7.75 16.40
CA GLU A 52 7.12 -6.58 16.61
C GLU A 52 5.62 -6.92 16.54
N GLU A 53 5.20 -7.75 15.58
CA GLU A 53 3.79 -8.17 15.47
C GLU A 53 3.39 -9.02 16.69
N MET A 54 4.31 -9.84 17.18
CA MET A 54 4.08 -10.65 18.37
C MET A 54 3.98 -9.81 19.65
N LEU A 55 4.83 -8.78 19.78
CA LEU A 55 4.76 -7.84 20.89
C LEU A 55 3.41 -7.09 20.91
N GLU A 56 2.92 -6.65 19.76
CA GLU A 56 1.62 -6.00 19.64
C GLU A 56 0.47 -6.94 20.03
N ALA A 57 0.48 -8.18 19.51
CA ALA A 57 -0.53 -9.18 19.84
C ALA A 57 -0.58 -9.48 21.35
N ILE A 58 0.58 -9.73 21.97
CA ILE A 58 0.66 -10.03 23.41
C ILE A 58 0.29 -8.82 24.26
N HIS A 59 0.67 -7.61 23.85
CA HIS A 59 0.25 -6.40 24.53
C HIS A 59 -1.29 -6.26 24.53
N ASN A 60 -1.94 -6.49 23.39
CA ASN A 60 -3.40 -6.42 23.27
C ASN A 60 -4.09 -7.50 24.12
N VAL A 61 -3.57 -8.73 24.13
CA VAL A 61 -4.09 -9.82 24.97
C VAL A 61 -3.87 -9.55 26.46
N ALA A 62 -2.72 -9.01 26.86
CA ALA A 62 -2.47 -8.61 28.24
C ALA A 62 -3.42 -7.48 28.69
N ALA A 63 -3.78 -6.59 27.76
CA ALA A 63 -4.70 -5.47 27.98
C ALA A 63 -6.19 -5.82 27.80
N SER A 64 -6.54 -7.06 27.47
CA SER A 64 -7.93 -7.45 27.16
C SER A 64 -8.90 -7.34 28.34
N GLY A 65 -8.37 -7.32 29.57
CA GLY A 65 -9.18 -7.18 30.79
C GLY A 65 -9.70 -8.50 31.37
N SER A 66 -9.38 -9.65 30.77
CA SER A 66 -9.85 -10.97 31.22
C SER A 66 -8.81 -12.06 31.04
N ILE A 67 -8.57 -12.90 32.05
CA ILE A 67 -7.71 -14.08 31.95
C ILE A 67 -8.54 -15.27 31.46
N ALA A 68 -8.12 -15.90 30.37
CA ALA A 68 -8.80 -17.04 29.77
C ALA A 68 -8.40 -18.38 30.42
N GLY A 69 -9.22 -19.41 30.26
CA GLY A 69 -8.89 -20.78 30.70
C GLY A 69 -8.98 -21.01 32.22
N SER A 70 -9.60 -20.09 32.94
CA SER A 70 -9.92 -20.22 34.36
C SER A 70 -11.16 -19.40 34.71
N ASN A 71 -11.82 -19.72 35.81
CA ASN A 71 -13.01 -19.02 36.28
C ASN A 71 -13.08 -19.03 37.81
N GLU A 72 -13.77 -18.04 38.37
CA GLU A 72 -14.13 -17.98 39.79
C GLU A 72 -15.47 -18.69 40.04
N TYR A 73 -16.40 -18.56 39.10
CA TYR A 73 -17.71 -19.19 39.15
C TYR A 73 -17.83 -20.20 38.01
N ALA A 74 -18.40 -21.38 38.31
CA ALA A 74 -18.54 -22.47 37.35
C ALA A 74 -19.38 -22.15 36.09
N LYS A 75 -20.08 -21.01 36.07
CA LYS A 75 -20.84 -20.53 34.90
C LYS A 75 -20.00 -19.68 33.94
N ASP A 76 -18.83 -19.25 34.37
CA ASP A 76 -17.94 -18.38 33.60
C ASP A 76 -16.80 -19.22 32.99
N GLU A 77 -16.27 -18.76 31.86
CA GLU A 77 -15.13 -19.39 31.17
C GLU A 77 -13.83 -18.58 31.31
N THR A 78 -13.93 -17.38 31.91
CA THR A 78 -12.82 -16.43 32.06
C THR A 78 -12.89 -15.70 33.40
N ILE A 79 -11.74 -15.22 33.87
CA ILE A 79 -11.64 -14.33 35.02
C ILE A 79 -11.57 -12.89 34.52
N THR A 80 -12.63 -12.11 34.72
CA THR A 80 -12.69 -10.70 34.31
C THR A 80 -12.03 -9.76 35.32
N GLY A 81 -11.69 -8.54 34.88
CA GLY A 81 -11.07 -7.49 35.72
C GLY A 81 -9.55 -7.58 35.83
N ALA A 82 -8.91 -8.34 34.94
CA ALA A 82 -7.45 -8.43 34.87
C ALA A 82 -6.87 -7.12 34.32
N ARG A 83 -5.61 -6.82 34.67
CA ARG A 83 -4.90 -5.63 34.18
C ARG A 83 -3.52 -6.00 33.68
N ALA A 84 -3.10 -5.37 32.58
CA ALA A 84 -1.73 -5.45 32.11
C ALA A 84 -0.79 -4.79 33.13
N ALA A 85 0.40 -5.36 33.30
CA ALA A 85 1.46 -4.84 34.14
C ALA A 85 2.84 -5.18 33.55
N ASP A 86 3.83 -4.33 33.81
CA ASP A 86 5.22 -4.53 33.38
C ASP A 86 6.05 -5.34 34.39
N SER A 87 5.50 -5.61 35.57
CA SER A 87 6.15 -6.41 36.61
C SER A 87 5.12 -7.15 37.47
N SER A 88 5.55 -8.23 38.12
CA SER A 88 4.74 -8.93 39.10
C SER A 88 5.58 -9.48 40.25
N SER A 89 5.13 -9.25 41.48
CA SER A 89 5.68 -9.93 42.67
C SER A 89 5.51 -11.45 42.59
N ALA A 90 4.52 -11.92 41.81
CA ALA A 90 4.30 -13.33 41.53
C ALA A 90 5.36 -13.95 40.60
N PHE A 91 6.33 -13.22 40.03
CA PHE A 91 7.42 -13.88 39.29
C PHE A 91 8.81 -13.31 39.60
N GLY A 92 8.88 -12.28 40.44
CA GLY A 92 10.11 -11.52 40.64
C GLY A 92 10.50 -10.71 39.40
N ALA A 93 11.64 -10.04 39.47
CA ALA A 93 12.17 -9.30 38.33
C ALA A 93 12.63 -10.29 37.24
N TRP A 94 12.22 -10.05 35.99
CA TRP A 94 12.70 -10.83 34.85
C TRP A 94 14.15 -10.43 34.49
N SER A 95 15.04 -11.41 34.40
CA SER A 95 16.45 -11.23 34.02
C SER A 95 16.90 -12.10 32.84
N GLY A 96 15.96 -12.80 32.19
CA GLY A 96 16.24 -13.65 31.04
C GLY A 96 16.23 -12.88 29.71
N ALA A 97 16.42 -13.61 28.62
CA ALA A 97 16.30 -13.06 27.27
C ALA A 97 14.84 -12.66 26.96
N GLY A 98 14.67 -11.68 26.08
CA GLY A 98 13.35 -11.23 25.65
C GLY A 98 12.65 -10.26 26.61
N LYS A 99 11.41 -9.90 26.28
CA LYS A 99 10.58 -8.96 27.03
C LYS A 99 9.47 -9.68 27.76
N ALA A 100 9.32 -9.41 29.06
CA ALA A 100 8.25 -9.95 29.89
C ALA A 100 7.06 -8.99 29.97
N PHE A 101 5.85 -9.54 29.89
CA PHE A 101 4.58 -8.86 30.13
C PHE A 101 3.80 -9.64 31.17
N TYR A 102 2.95 -8.96 31.92
CA TYR A 102 2.14 -9.57 32.95
C TYR A 102 0.69 -9.16 32.81
N LYS A 103 -0.19 -10.09 33.18
CA LYS A 103 -1.63 -9.88 33.27
C LYS A 103 -2.08 -10.36 34.64
N ILE A 104 -2.58 -9.44 35.45
CA ILE A 104 -2.79 -9.65 36.89
C ILE A 104 -4.24 -9.40 37.25
N ARG A 105 -4.84 -10.35 37.96
CA ARG A 105 -6.11 -10.18 38.66
C ARG A 105 -5.91 -10.52 40.14
N THR A 106 -6.20 -9.57 41.02
CA THR A 106 -6.09 -9.71 42.49
C THR A 106 -7.44 -9.93 43.15
N GLY A 107 -7.57 -10.75 44.18
CA GLY A 107 -8.86 -11.00 44.84
C GLY A 107 -9.76 -11.92 44.01
N VAL A 108 -9.18 -13.02 43.51
CA VAL A 108 -9.87 -14.14 42.89
C VAL A 108 -10.07 -15.21 43.95
N LEU A 109 -11.30 -15.71 44.11
CA LEU A 109 -11.59 -16.78 45.06
C LEU A 109 -11.39 -18.15 44.41
N SER A 110 -10.40 -18.91 44.89
CA SER A 110 -10.14 -20.31 44.53
C SER A 110 -10.40 -20.67 43.04
N PRO A 111 -9.66 -20.05 42.10
CA PRO A 111 -9.93 -20.18 40.67
C PRO A 111 -9.79 -21.62 40.17
N ALA A 112 -10.62 -22.00 39.17
CA ALA A 112 -10.51 -23.28 38.47
C ALA A 112 -9.16 -23.40 37.75
N HIS A 113 -8.72 -24.64 37.46
CA HIS A 113 -7.43 -24.94 36.81
C HIS A 113 -6.18 -24.56 37.62
N PHE A 114 -6.40 -24.23 38.89
CA PHE A 114 -5.36 -24.15 39.92
C PHE A 114 -5.70 -25.14 41.05
N VAL A 115 -4.78 -25.30 42.00
CA VAL A 115 -5.07 -26.07 43.22
C VAL A 115 -6.21 -25.38 43.98
N ALA A 116 -7.23 -26.17 44.36
CA ALA A 116 -8.34 -25.68 45.17
C ALA A 116 -7.87 -25.39 46.61
N SER A 117 -7.50 -24.13 46.87
CA SER A 117 -7.05 -23.68 48.19
C SER A 117 -8.21 -23.29 49.12
N ASN A 118 -9.40 -23.00 48.57
CA ASN A 118 -10.49 -22.31 49.26
C ASN A 118 -10.09 -20.93 49.82
N ASP A 119 -9.00 -20.32 49.34
CA ASP A 119 -8.53 -18.99 49.72
C ASP A 119 -8.74 -17.97 48.59
N SER A 120 -8.71 -16.68 48.93
CA SER A 120 -8.57 -15.61 47.94
C SER A 120 -7.10 -15.38 47.59
N GLY A 121 -6.86 -14.86 46.40
CA GLY A 121 -5.49 -14.56 45.98
C GLY A 121 -5.43 -13.81 44.65
N ALA A 122 -4.23 -13.76 44.08
CA ALA A 122 -3.99 -13.14 42.79
C ALA A 122 -3.63 -14.18 41.72
N VAL A 123 -4.33 -14.15 40.58
CA VAL A 123 -3.93 -14.86 39.38
C VAL A 123 -3.02 -13.95 38.56
N THR A 124 -1.84 -14.43 38.23
CA THR A 124 -0.87 -13.74 37.36
C THR A 124 -0.51 -14.64 36.19
N VAL A 125 -0.68 -14.13 34.98
CA VAL A 125 -0.12 -14.70 33.76
C VAL A 125 1.12 -13.90 33.36
N ARG A 126 2.22 -14.58 33.06
CA ARG A 126 3.45 -13.99 32.51
C ARG A 126 3.61 -14.45 31.07
N TYR A 127 3.89 -13.50 30.19
CA TYR A 127 4.31 -13.76 28.80
C TYR A 127 5.76 -13.32 28.65
N VAL A 128 6.61 -14.17 28.08
CA VAL A 128 7.98 -13.82 27.72
C VAL A 128 8.13 -13.94 26.23
N VAL A 129 8.52 -12.85 25.56
CA VAL A 129 8.66 -12.77 24.11
C VAL A 129 10.13 -12.66 23.75
N GLU A 130 10.65 -13.67 23.03
CA GLU A 130 12.05 -13.77 22.63
C GLU A 130 12.15 -13.79 21.10
N GLN A 131 13.02 -12.96 20.54
CA GLN A 131 13.32 -13.00 19.11
C GLN A 131 14.30 -14.14 18.82
N VAL A 132 13.85 -15.14 18.06
CA VAL A 132 14.68 -16.29 17.65
C VAL A 132 15.24 -16.12 16.24
N GLY A 133 14.55 -15.35 15.39
CA GLY A 133 15.01 -15.01 14.04
C GLY A 133 14.29 -13.80 13.46
N ALA A 134 14.59 -13.47 12.19
CA ALA A 134 13.99 -12.31 11.52
C ALA A 134 12.46 -12.43 11.35
N LYS A 135 11.93 -13.67 11.29
CA LYS A 135 10.50 -13.97 11.11
C LYS A 135 10.02 -15.07 12.08
N ALA A 136 10.76 -15.27 13.16
CA ALA A 136 10.48 -16.31 14.14
C ALA A 136 10.60 -15.72 15.54
N THR A 137 9.55 -15.90 16.33
CA THR A 137 9.46 -15.38 17.70
C THR A 137 9.03 -16.50 18.62
N ARG A 138 9.74 -16.68 19.74
CA ARG A 138 9.36 -17.63 20.78
C ARG A 138 8.59 -16.91 21.87
N VAL A 139 7.50 -17.52 22.31
CA VAL A 139 6.67 -17.03 23.40
C VAL A 139 6.63 -18.11 24.48
N SER A 140 6.89 -17.70 25.72
CA SER A 140 6.69 -18.54 26.91
C SER A 140 5.55 -17.97 27.74
N ILE A 141 4.63 -18.82 28.18
CA ILE A 141 3.46 -18.46 28.98
C ILE A 141 3.50 -19.26 30.29
N ASP A 142 3.36 -18.55 31.41
CA ASP A 142 3.24 -19.14 32.74
C ASP A 142 2.03 -18.54 33.45
N ALA A 143 1.21 -19.37 34.11
CA ALA A 143 0.14 -18.90 34.97
C ALA A 143 0.29 -19.41 36.40
N VAL A 144 0.11 -18.53 37.37
CA VAL A 144 0.18 -18.85 38.80
C VAL A 144 -0.93 -18.13 39.57
N PHE A 145 -1.55 -18.86 40.50
CA PHE A 145 -2.40 -18.31 41.54
C PHE A 145 -1.61 -18.22 42.85
N VAL A 146 -1.61 -17.05 43.49
CA VAL A 146 -0.90 -16.82 44.76
C VAL A 146 -1.92 -16.43 45.83
N GLU A 147 -2.01 -17.24 46.88
CA GLU A 147 -2.91 -17.00 48.02
C GLU A 147 -2.58 -15.71 48.77
N ASP A 148 -3.60 -15.04 49.31
CA ASP A 148 -3.41 -13.86 50.17
C ASP A 148 -2.91 -14.25 51.56
N SER A 149 -3.44 -15.34 52.14
CA SER A 149 -3.19 -15.70 53.54
C SER A 149 -1.79 -16.27 53.76
N HIS A 150 -1.43 -17.31 53.00
CA HIS A 150 -0.16 -18.03 53.18
C HIS A 150 0.86 -17.73 52.08
N ARG A 151 0.48 -16.96 51.05
CA ARG A 151 1.33 -16.67 49.87
C ARG A 151 1.84 -17.92 49.17
N HIS A 152 1.13 -19.04 49.33
CA HIS A 152 1.41 -20.26 48.58
C HIS A 152 1.13 -20.03 47.11
N ARG A 153 1.99 -20.61 46.27
CA ARG A 153 1.96 -20.47 44.82
C ARG A 153 1.43 -21.75 44.23
N HIS A 154 0.39 -21.61 43.42
CA HIS A 154 -0.28 -22.70 42.75
C HIS A 154 -0.13 -22.47 41.25
N PRO A 155 0.77 -23.20 40.56
CA PRO A 155 0.83 -23.17 39.12
C PRO A 155 -0.48 -23.67 38.51
N SER A 156 -0.83 -23.12 37.34
CA SER A 156 -1.92 -23.64 36.51
C SER A 156 -1.63 -25.08 36.07
N ASP A 157 -2.69 -25.84 35.80
CA ASP A 157 -2.60 -27.19 35.24
C ASP A 157 -2.30 -27.20 33.72
N GLY A 158 -2.19 -26.03 33.09
CA GLY A 158 -1.94 -25.83 31.66
C GLY A 158 -3.13 -25.25 30.89
N ALA A 159 -4.33 -25.21 31.48
CA ALA A 159 -5.52 -24.71 30.82
C ALA A 159 -5.46 -23.20 30.55
N VAL A 160 -4.96 -22.41 31.50
CA VAL A 160 -4.81 -20.95 31.36
C VAL A 160 -3.82 -20.63 30.25
N GLU A 161 -2.66 -21.28 30.25
CA GLU A 161 -1.62 -21.09 29.24
C GLU A 161 -2.12 -21.42 27.83
N SER A 162 -2.86 -22.53 27.70
CA SER A 162 -3.42 -22.97 26.42
C SER A 162 -4.48 -22.00 25.90
N ALA A 163 -5.34 -21.48 26.77
CA ALA A 163 -6.38 -20.52 26.41
C ALA A 163 -5.78 -19.15 26.04
N GLU A 164 -4.81 -18.66 26.81
CA GLU A 164 -4.10 -17.41 26.51
C GLU A 164 -3.29 -17.52 25.20
N LEU A 165 -2.71 -18.69 24.90
CA LEU A 165 -2.08 -18.95 23.60
C LEU A 165 -3.10 -18.84 22.44
N GLN A 166 -4.31 -19.34 22.64
CA GLN A 166 -5.37 -19.25 21.63
C GLN A 166 -5.76 -17.80 21.37
N ASP A 167 -5.89 -16.97 22.41
CA ASP A 167 -6.17 -15.55 22.28
C ASP A 167 -5.04 -14.81 21.54
N ILE A 168 -3.77 -15.13 21.84
CA ILE A 168 -2.60 -14.58 21.13
C ILE A 168 -2.64 -14.97 19.65
N GLN A 169 -2.96 -16.23 19.34
CA GLN A 169 -3.04 -16.68 17.95
C GLN A 169 -4.15 -15.98 17.18
N GLN A 170 -5.31 -15.77 17.80
CA GLN A 170 -6.43 -15.06 17.19
C GLN A 170 -6.06 -13.59 16.95
N GLU A 171 -5.46 -12.92 17.92
CA GLU A 171 -5.10 -11.52 17.79
C GLU A 171 -3.97 -11.29 16.77
N LEU A 172 -2.97 -12.17 16.74
CA LEU A 172 -1.92 -12.13 15.72
C LEU A 172 -2.51 -12.26 14.30
N ASN A 173 -3.45 -13.19 14.10
CA ASN A 173 -4.13 -13.34 12.82
C ASN A 173 -4.91 -12.06 12.46
N SER A 174 -5.57 -11.45 13.45
CA SER A 174 -6.32 -10.18 13.28
C SER A 174 -5.41 -9.04 12.82
N ILE A 175 -4.22 -8.90 13.43
CA ILE A 175 -3.21 -7.90 13.07
C ILE A 175 -2.71 -8.15 11.63
N GLN A 176 -2.39 -9.39 11.29
CA GLN A 176 -1.89 -9.75 9.97
C GLN A 176 -2.92 -9.52 8.87
N GLU A 177 -4.19 -9.86 9.11
CA GLU A 177 -5.29 -9.62 8.17
C GLU A 177 -5.50 -8.13 7.93
N LYS A 178 -5.56 -7.32 9.00
CA LYS A 178 -5.67 -5.86 8.90
C LYS A 178 -4.52 -5.26 8.10
N ARG A 179 -3.29 -5.75 8.29
CA ARG A 179 -2.12 -5.30 7.56
C ARG A 179 -2.18 -5.64 6.07
N VAL A 180 -2.56 -6.87 5.73
CA VAL A 180 -2.74 -7.29 4.33
C VAL A 180 -3.84 -6.48 3.67
N GLU A 181 -4.94 -6.21 4.37
CA GLU A 181 -6.01 -5.38 3.84
C GLU A 181 -5.56 -3.93 3.62
N ALA A 182 -4.83 -3.34 4.56
CA ALA A 182 -4.27 -1.99 4.42
C ALA A 182 -3.32 -1.90 3.21
N LEU A 183 -2.46 -2.90 3.00
CA LEU A 183 -1.58 -2.96 1.83
C LEU A 183 -2.37 -3.05 0.53
N ARG A 184 -3.42 -3.87 0.48
CA ARG A 184 -4.28 -4.00 -0.71
C ARG A 184 -5.03 -2.69 -1.00
N ARG A 185 -5.52 -2.00 0.02
CA ARG A 185 -6.18 -0.68 -0.14
C ARG A 185 -5.20 0.34 -0.72
N ALA A 186 -3.99 0.44 -0.15
CA ALA A 186 -2.96 1.34 -0.65
C ALA A 186 -2.53 1.02 -2.10
N GLU A 187 -2.46 -0.26 -2.47
CA GLU A 187 -2.18 -0.67 -3.84
C GLU A 187 -3.30 -0.24 -4.79
N ASN A 188 -4.56 -0.50 -4.44
CA ASN A 188 -5.71 -0.08 -5.25
C ASN A 188 -5.77 1.44 -5.44
N GLU A 189 -5.51 2.21 -4.38
CA GLU A 189 -5.44 3.67 -4.44
C GLU A 189 -4.32 4.14 -5.39
N ARG A 190 -3.13 3.53 -5.31
CA ARG A 190 -2.03 3.84 -6.24
C ARG A 190 -2.39 3.52 -7.68
N VAL A 191 -3.04 2.38 -7.93
CA VAL A 191 -3.48 2.00 -9.28
C VAL A 191 -4.51 3.01 -9.81
N GLN A 192 -5.48 3.42 -8.99
CA GLN A 192 -6.46 4.44 -9.36
C GLN A 192 -5.80 5.79 -9.67
N GLN A 193 -4.82 6.21 -8.86
CA GLN A 193 -4.08 7.46 -9.09
C GLN A 193 -3.29 7.42 -10.41
N LEU A 194 -2.64 6.30 -10.72
CA LEU A 194 -1.96 6.10 -11.99
C LEU A 194 -2.92 6.13 -13.17
N GLN A 195 -4.10 5.51 -13.04
CA GLN A 195 -5.14 5.54 -14.07
C GLN A 195 -5.66 6.96 -14.31
N GLN A 196 -5.90 7.74 -13.25
CA GLN A 196 -6.30 9.14 -13.38
C GLN A 196 -5.22 9.99 -14.04
N THR A 197 -3.95 9.79 -13.66
CA THR A 197 -2.81 10.49 -14.26
C THR A 197 -2.70 10.17 -15.75
N ALA A 198 -2.73 8.88 -16.11
CA ALA A 198 -2.69 8.45 -17.51
C ALA A 198 -3.88 8.97 -18.32
N ALA A 199 -5.08 9.04 -17.72
CA ALA A 199 -6.25 9.62 -18.37
C ALA A 199 -6.09 11.13 -18.61
N GLY A 200 -5.55 11.86 -17.63
CA GLY A 200 -5.26 13.29 -17.75
C GLY A 200 -4.18 13.58 -18.80
N GLU A 201 -3.09 12.83 -18.80
CA GLU A 201 -2.03 12.92 -19.82
C GLU A 201 -2.57 12.63 -21.21
N LYS A 202 -3.42 11.59 -21.35
CA LYS A 202 -4.07 11.29 -22.63
C LYS A 202 -4.94 12.44 -23.11
N GLN A 203 -5.75 13.04 -22.23
CA GLN A 203 -6.56 14.21 -22.58
C GLN A 203 -5.70 15.40 -23.03
N GLN A 204 -4.56 15.63 -22.39
CA GLN A 204 -3.63 16.68 -22.80
C GLN A 204 -3.01 16.40 -24.17
N LEU A 205 -2.63 15.14 -24.44
CA LEU A 205 -2.12 14.73 -25.75
C LEU A 205 -3.18 14.89 -26.84
N ASP A 206 -4.42 14.49 -26.57
CA ASP A 206 -5.54 14.63 -27.51
C ASP A 206 -5.85 16.11 -27.79
N ALA A 207 -5.82 16.98 -26.76
CA ALA A 207 -5.98 18.42 -26.92
C ALA A 207 -4.84 19.05 -27.73
N ALA A 208 -3.59 18.71 -27.42
CA ALA A 208 -2.43 19.19 -28.17
C ALA A 208 -2.46 18.73 -29.64
N ALA A 209 -2.90 17.50 -29.90
CA ALA A 209 -3.08 17.00 -31.26
C ALA A 209 -4.15 17.78 -32.04
N ALA A 210 -5.26 18.13 -31.38
CA ALA A 210 -6.30 18.98 -31.98
C ALA A 210 -5.78 20.40 -32.28
N ASP A 211 -4.99 20.98 -31.38
CA ASP A 211 -4.36 22.29 -31.58
C ASP A 211 -3.38 22.27 -32.76
N VAL A 212 -2.56 21.22 -32.88
CA VAL A 212 -1.66 21.04 -34.04
C VAL A 212 -2.47 20.96 -35.34
N ALA A 213 -3.52 20.14 -35.39
CA ALA A 213 -4.36 20.02 -36.57
C ALA A 213 -5.01 21.36 -36.98
N ARG A 214 -5.45 22.16 -36.01
CA ARG A 214 -5.99 23.49 -36.25
C ARG A 214 -4.94 24.45 -36.82
N LEU A 215 -3.72 24.45 -36.27
CA LEU A 215 -2.62 25.28 -36.77
C LEU A 215 -2.23 24.89 -38.19
N GLU A 216 -2.19 23.59 -38.50
CA GLU A 216 -1.94 23.10 -39.85
C GLU A 216 -2.99 23.61 -40.84
N GLN A 217 -4.28 23.57 -40.48
CA GLN A 217 -5.36 24.13 -41.30
C GLN A 217 -5.19 25.64 -41.49
N GLN A 218 -4.83 26.38 -40.44
CA GLN A 218 -4.58 27.82 -40.54
C GLN A 218 -3.40 28.14 -41.46
N VAL A 219 -2.31 27.36 -41.37
CA VAL A 219 -1.15 27.52 -42.27
C VAL A 219 -1.53 27.21 -43.71
N GLN A 220 -2.31 26.15 -43.95
CA GLN A 220 -2.80 25.83 -45.30
C GLN A 220 -3.69 26.95 -45.85
N GLU A 221 -4.58 27.50 -45.03
CA GLU A 221 -5.44 28.62 -45.43
C GLU A 221 -4.65 29.87 -45.76
N LEU A 222 -3.68 30.23 -44.92
CA LEU A 222 -2.78 31.37 -45.16
C LEU A 222 -1.98 31.16 -46.45
N ARG A 223 -1.49 29.95 -46.70
CA ARG A 223 -0.79 29.62 -47.96
C ARG A 223 -1.68 29.75 -49.19
N ARG A 224 -2.96 29.34 -49.12
CA ARG A 224 -3.92 29.52 -50.22
C ARG A 224 -4.11 31.00 -50.56
N HIS A 225 -4.23 31.86 -49.55
CA HIS A 225 -4.41 33.30 -49.75
C HIS A 225 -3.12 34.03 -50.14
N ALA A 226 -1.95 33.49 -49.79
CA ALA A 226 -0.66 34.07 -50.12
C ALA A 226 -0.21 33.78 -51.56
N ILE A 227 -0.82 32.83 -52.27
CA ILE A 227 -0.42 32.47 -53.63
C ILE A 227 -1.42 33.01 -54.65
N ALA A 228 -0.95 33.85 -55.57
CA ALA A 228 -1.75 34.40 -56.67
C ALA A 228 -1.11 34.09 -58.03
N ARG A 229 -1.93 34.02 -59.07
CA ARG A 229 -1.49 33.84 -60.45
C ARG A 229 -1.69 35.13 -61.24
N VAL A 230 -0.75 35.46 -62.11
CA VAL A 230 -0.86 36.64 -62.98
C VAL A 230 -1.82 36.35 -64.14
N LYS A 231 -2.97 37.03 -64.20
CA LYS A 231 -4.04 36.82 -65.22
C LYS A 231 -3.58 37.11 -66.64
N SER A 232 -2.88 38.22 -66.79
CA SER A 232 -2.36 38.75 -68.05
C SER A 232 -1.03 39.40 -67.73
N GLY A 233 0.01 39.13 -68.54
CA GLY A 233 1.38 39.53 -68.23
C GLY A 233 1.48 40.99 -67.78
N ALA A 234 2.23 41.22 -66.71
CA ALA A 234 2.24 42.50 -66.00
C ALA A 234 3.66 42.94 -65.63
N GLU A 235 3.89 44.25 -65.60
CA GLU A 235 5.14 44.84 -65.14
C GLU A 235 5.14 44.96 -63.62
N VAL A 236 6.13 44.36 -62.97
CA VAL A 236 6.39 44.48 -61.54
C VAL A 236 7.00 45.86 -61.28
N LYS A 237 6.33 46.67 -60.46
CA LYS A 237 6.71 48.06 -60.16
C LYS A 237 7.50 48.15 -58.84
N ALA A 238 8.36 49.16 -58.73
CA ALA A 238 9.11 49.41 -57.50
C ALA A 238 8.28 49.99 -56.34
N ALA A 239 7.11 50.58 -56.62
CA ALA A 239 6.24 51.20 -55.64
C ALA A 239 4.75 51.09 -56.08
N PRO A 240 3.78 51.20 -55.15
CA PRO A 240 2.35 50.98 -55.43
C PRO A 240 1.67 52.16 -56.13
N PHE A 241 2.15 52.52 -57.32
CA PHE A 241 1.52 53.49 -58.21
C PHE A 241 1.96 53.31 -59.67
N SER A 242 1.12 53.71 -60.61
CA SER A 242 1.25 53.37 -62.04
C SER A 242 2.51 53.91 -62.72
N ARG A 243 3.04 55.05 -62.25
CA ARG A 243 4.24 55.71 -62.79
C ARG A 243 5.56 55.25 -62.15
N ALA A 244 5.52 54.31 -61.21
CA ALA A 244 6.74 53.78 -60.61
C ALA A 244 7.60 53.05 -61.66
N ALA A 245 8.91 53.01 -61.45
CA ALA A 245 9.83 52.28 -62.33
C ALA A 245 9.46 50.78 -62.37
N ALA A 246 9.48 50.19 -63.57
CA ALA A 246 9.34 48.75 -63.73
C ALA A 246 10.67 48.08 -63.36
N ILE A 247 10.61 47.12 -62.44
CA ILE A 247 11.76 46.30 -62.03
C ILE A 247 11.93 45.15 -63.02
N THR A 248 10.85 44.48 -63.36
CA THR A 248 10.83 43.36 -64.32
C THR A 248 9.41 43.13 -64.86
N SER A 249 9.26 42.24 -65.84
CA SER A 249 7.97 41.83 -66.37
C SER A 249 7.72 40.35 -66.07
N VAL A 250 6.51 40.03 -65.61
CA VAL A 250 6.09 38.68 -65.28
C VAL A 250 5.06 38.19 -66.32
N PRO A 251 5.28 37.04 -66.97
CA PRO A 251 4.36 36.49 -67.96
C PRO A 251 2.99 36.10 -67.35
N ALA A 252 1.99 36.04 -68.22
CA ALA A 252 0.68 35.50 -67.85
C ALA A 252 0.82 34.05 -67.39
N GLY A 253 0.14 33.72 -66.30
CA GLY A 253 0.13 32.39 -65.73
C GLY A 253 1.28 32.07 -64.77
N GLU A 254 2.21 32.99 -64.51
CA GLU A 254 3.21 32.83 -63.46
C GLU A 254 2.57 32.96 -62.06
N THR A 255 3.08 32.15 -61.12
CA THR A 255 2.63 32.11 -59.73
C THR A 255 3.54 33.01 -58.88
N VAL A 256 2.93 33.87 -58.07
CA VAL A 256 3.63 34.84 -57.22
C VAL A 256 3.11 34.76 -55.78
N GLU A 257 3.98 35.07 -54.80
CA GLU A 257 3.60 35.11 -53.39
C GLU A 257 3.23 36.53 -52.97
N VAL A 258 1.98 36.76 -52.58
CA VAL A 258 1.45 38.04 -52.09
C VAL A 258 1.88 38.26 -50.65
N LEU A 259 2.71 39.27 -50.43
CA LEU A 259 3.23 39.65 -49.11
C LEU A 259 2.32 40.65 -48.39
N VAL A 260 1.81 41.65 -49.11
CA VAL A 260 0.98 42.75 -48.57
C VAL A 260 0.02 43.27 -49.64
N THR A 261 -1.21 43.63 -49.26
CA THR A 261 -2.17 44.33 -50.12
C THR A 261 -2.36 45.77 -49.63
N ALA A 262 -2.24 46.75 -50.53
CA ALA A 262 -2.41 48.18 -50.23
C ALA A 262 -3.12 48.89 -51.39
N GLU A 263 -4.30 49.45 -51.13
CA GLU A 263 -5.04 50.37 -52.03
C GLU A 263 -4.98 50.02 -53.53
N GLY A 264 -5.40 48.81 -53.90
CA GLY A 264 -5.43 48.35 -55.31
C GLY A 264 -4.10 47.81 -55.85
N TRP A 265 -3.08 47.68 -55.01
CA TRP A 265 -1.78 47.07 -55.32
C TRP A 265 -1.48 45.90 -54.37
N CYS A 266 -0.75 44.92 -54.88
CA CYS A 266 -0.22 43.80 -54.12
C CYS A 266 1.30 43.82 -54.21
N ARG A 267 1.98 43.85 -53.06
CA ARG A 267 3.41 43.55 -52.99
C ARG A 267 3.58 42.05 -53.12
N VAL A 268 4.36 41.62 -54.11
CA VAL A 268 4.57 40.22 -54.43
C VAL A 268 6.07 39.88 -54.41
N HIS A 269 6.37 38.65 -54.01
CA HIS A 269 7.66 38.01 -54.23
C HIS A 269 7.58 37.17 -55.51
N ILE A 270 8.43 37.45 -56.48
CA ILE A 270 8.48 36.75 -57.78
C ILE A 270 9.55 35.66 -57.79
N SER A 271 9.40 34.67 -58.67
CA SER A 271 10.27 33.48 -58.76
C SER A 271 11.76 33.78 -58.94
N GLN A 272 12.11 34.98 -59.42
CA GLN A 272 13.49 35.46 -59.55
C GLN A 272 14.10 36.02 -58.25
N GLY A 273 13.41 35.89 -57.11
CA GLY A 273 13.92 36.31 -55.80
C GLY A 273 13.84 37.83 -55.54
N GLN A 274 13.04 38.55 -56.32
CA GLN A 274 12.83 39.99 -56.16
C GLN A 274 11.44 40.29 -55.62
N ASP A 275 11.32 41.38 -54.87
CA ASP A 275 10.05 41.92 -54.42
C ASP A 275 9.63 43.08 -55.33
N GLY A 276 8.33 43.19 -55.59
CA GLY A 276 7.78 44.39 -56.21
C GLY A 276 6.27 44.47 -56.11
N TRP A 277 5.68 45.44 -56.78
CA TRP A 277 4.26 45.77 -56.70
C TRP A 277 3.56 45.45 -58.02
N LEU A 278 2.45 44.72 -57.95
CA LEU A 278 1.56 44.46 -59.07
C LEU A 278 0.18 45.07 -58.79
N PRO A 279 -0.55 45.54 -59.82
CA PRO A 279 -1.96 45.91 -59.66
C PRO A 279 -2.78 44.71 -59.19
N ALA A 280 -3.68 44.91 -58.23
CA ALA A 280 -4.53 43.85 -57.70
C ALA A 280 -5.40 43.20 -58.80
N ASP A 281 -5.85 43.98 -59.78
CA ASP A 281 -6.69 43.50 -60.90
C ASP A 281 -5.96 42.50 -61.81
N SER A 282 -4.63 42.60 -61.89
CA SER A 282 -3.77 41.72 -62.69
C SER A 282 -3.54 40.35 -62.06
N LEU A 283 -3.96 40.16 -60.81
CA LEU A 283 -3.81 38.91 -60.05
C LEU A 283 -5.16 38.19 -59.92
N GLU A 284 -5.14 36.87 -60.05
CA GLU A 284 -6.21 35.97 -59.62
C GLU A 284 -5.72 35.10 -58.46
N SER A 285 -6.56 34.91 -57.46
CA SER A 285 -6.32 33.95 -56.38
C SER A 285 -6.32 32.53 -56.95
N GLN A 286 -5.36 31.70 -56.57
CA GLN A 286 -5.42 30.27 -56.89
C GLN A 286 -6.51 29.59 -56.04
N PRO A 287 -7.33 28.67 -56.62
CA PRO A 287 -8.30 27.88 -55.85
C PRO A 287 -7.66 26.86 -54.91
#